data_AF-A0A541C008-F1
#
_entry.id   AF-A0A541C008-F1
#
_cell.length_a   1.000
_cell.length_b   1.000
_cell.length_c   1.000
_cell.angle_alpha   90.00
_cell.angle_beta   90.00
_cell.angle_gamma   90.00
#
_symmetry.space_group_name_H-M   'P 1'
#
loop_
_entity.id
_entity.type
_entity.pdbx_description
1 polymer ?
#
loop_
_entity_poly.entity_id
_entity_poly.type
_entity_poly.pdbx_seq_one_letter_code
_entity_poly.pdbx_strand_id
1 'polypeptide(L)'
;MRLLDTLLKRIVVIGRLTVVWPDGTVTTYAGRESGPEARIRLHDRAAATRIALNPGLRFGEAWMDGVLTVEGGSLYGLLDLLMLNLERGGGHPFMTALERVGTWMRRLQQTNPIGRAKHNVAHHYDLSGRLYSLFLDRDRQYSCAYFPRGDETLEEAQAAKKRHIAAKLLLTRPGLRVLDIGSGWGGLALTLAREWGADVTGITLSAEQHRESNARAQAEGLSDRVRFRLQDYREVTGTYDRIVSVGMFEHVGLPHYDAFFRAVARALAPDGVALIHAIGRPDGPGVTNAWLRKYIFPGGYSPALSEVLPAIERSRLLLTDLETLRLHYAETLRHWRERFLRNRDAIAAIYDERFCRMWEFYLVACELAFRHQSHFVWQAQLAHRQDAVPLTRDYIVEAEAAAARRAASPVSTGL
;
A
#
# COMPACT_ATOMS: atom_id res chain seq x y z
N MET A 1 -14.28 -28.07 -15.76
CA MET A 1 -14.53 -27.38 -17.06
C MET A 1 -15.92 -26.76 -17.11
N ARG A 2 -17.03 -27.55 -17.15
CA ARG A 2 -18.41 -27.01 -17.26
C ARG A 2 -18.75 -25.91 -16.23
N LEU A 3 -18.35 -26.08 -14.97
CA LEU A 3 -18.62 -25.08 -13.92
C LEU A 3 -17.97 -23.72 -14.22
N LEU A 4 -16.71 -23.71 -14.68
CA LEU A 4 -16.00 -22.48 -15.04
C LEU A 4 -16.58 -21.85 -16.30
N ASP A 5 -16.93 -22.66 -17.30
CA ASP A 5 -17.61 -22.17 -18.52
C ASP A 5 -18.92 -21.44 -18.20
N THR A 6 -19.78 -22.05 -17.37
CA THR A 6 -21.04 -21.41 -16.94
C THR A 6 -20.79 -20.11 -16.16
N LEU A 7 -19.75 -20.08 -15.31
CA LEU A 7 -19.38 -18.89 -14.56
C LEU A 7 -18.90 -17.76 -15.49
N LEU A 8 -18.02 -18.06 -16.45
CA LEU A 8 -17.48 -17.07 -17.39
C LEU A 8 -18.55 -16.49 -18.31
N LYS A 9 -19.52 -17.30 -18.78
CA LYS A 9 -20.69 -16.83 -19.55
C LYS A 9 -21.51 -15.76 -18.82
N ARG A 10 -21.56 -15.86 -17.50
CA ARG A 10 -22.32 -14.91 -16.66
C ARG A 10 -21.52 -13.66 -16.33
N ILE A 11 -20.21 -13.79 -16.12
CA ILE A 11 -19.35 -12.69 -15.67
C ILE A 11 -18.94 -11.78 -16.84
N VAL A 12 -18.58 -12.33 -18.00
CA VAL A 12 -18.05 -11.53 -19.12
C VAL A 12 -19.20 -10.86 -19.87
N VAL A 13 -19.46 -9.60 -19.53
CA VAL A 13 -20.48 -8.72 -20.09
C VAL A 13 -19.90 -7.51 -20.84
N ILE A 14 -18.60 -7.24 -20.67
CA ILE A 14 -17.79 -6.21 -21.36
C ILE A 14 -16.56 -6.87 -21.97
N GLY A 15 -16.17 -6.45 -23.17
CA GLY A 15 -14.94 -6.91 -23.82
C GLY A 15 -15.01 -8.36 -24.28
N ARG A 16 -13.86 -9.02 -24.43
CA ARG A 16 -13.77 -10.38 -24.98
C ARG A 16 -12.76 -11.25 -24.24
N LEU A 17 -13.21 -12.39 -23.71
CA LEU A 17 -12.35 -13.43 -23.16
C LEU A 17 -12.39 -14.67 -24.05
N THR A 18 -11.25 -15.08 -24.59
CA THR A 18 -11.10 -16.38 -25.26
C THR A 18 -10.36 -17.35 -24.34
N VAL A 19 -10.92 -18.54 -24.15
CA VAL A 19 -10.33 -19.61 -23.34
C VAL A 19 -10.00 -20.80 -24.22
N VAL A 20 -8.73 -21.18 -24.26
CA VAL A 20 -8.27 -22.47 -24.78
C VAL A 20 -8.26 -23.47 -23.62
N TRP A 21 -9.13 -24.46 -23.71
CA TRP A 21 -9.33 -25.47 -22.67
C TRP A 21 -8.28 -26.59 -22.73
N PRO A 22 -8.15 -27.40 -21.66
CA PRO A 22 -7.18 -28.50 -21.61
C PRO A 22 -7.38 -29.58 -22.67
N ASP A 23 -8.59 -29.72 -23.23
CA ASP A 23 -8.89 -30.64 -24.32
C ASP A 23 -8.69 -30.03 -25.72
N GLY A 24 -8.13 -28.82 -25.80
CA GLY A 24 -7.89 -28.09 -27.04
C GLY A 24 -9.10 -27.34 -27.57
N THR A 25 -10.29 -27.52 -26.97
CA THR A 25 -11.47 -26.75 -27.38
C THR A 25 -11.28 -25.27 -27.07
N VAL A 26 -11.86 -24.40 -27.90
CA VAL A 26 -11.78 -22.95 -27.74
C VAL A 26 -13.18 -22.40 -27.52
N THR A 27 -13.35 -21.58 -26.48
CA THR A 27 -14.60 -20.87 -26.20
C THR A 27 -14.32 -19.39 -26.07
N THR A 28 -15.14 -18.58 -26.74
CA THR A 28 -15.06 -17.12 -26.65
C THR A 28 -16.31 -16.59 -25.97
N TYR A 29 -16.10 -15.77 -24.94
CA TYR A 29 -17.13 -15.01 -24.24
C TYR A 29 -16.99 -13.55 -24.66
N ALA A 30 -18.05 -12.99 -25.21
CA ALA A 30 -18.08 -11.61 -25.66
C ALA A 30 -19.18 -10.86 -24.93
N GLY A 31 -18.82 -9.72 -24.36
CA GLY A 31 -19.75 -8.77 -23.79
C GLY A 31 -20.61 -8.08 -24.85
N ARG A 32 -21.68 -7.41 -24.40
CA ARG A 32 -22.49 -6.53 -25.28
C ARG A 32 -21.79 -5.20 -25.56
N GLU A 33 -20.88 -4.82 -24.69
CA GLU A 33 -20.09 -3.59 -24.79
C GLU A 33 -18.65 -3.91 -25.21
N SER A 34 -18.06 -3.02 -26.02
CA SER A 34 -16.63 -3.07 -26.33
C SER A 34 -15.80 -2.85 -25.06
N GLY A 35 -14.60 -3.43 -25.01
CA GLY A 35 -13.70 -3.34 -23.87
C GLY A 35 -12.42 -4.16 -24.07
N PRO A 36 -11.64 -4.38 -23.00
CA PRO A 36 -10.39 -5.13 -23.08
C PRO A 36 -10.60 -6.54 -23.65
N GLU A 37 -9.54 -7.08 -24.23
CA GLU A 37 -9.54 -8.43 -24.76
C GLU A 37 -8.40 -9.25 -24.16
N ALA A 38 -8.71 -10.49 -23.81
CA ALA A 38 -7.71 -11.41 -23.30
C ALA A 38 -7.95 -12.81 -23.85
N ARG A 39 -6.86 -13.52 -24.13
CA ARG A 39 -6.88 -14.93 -24.48
C ARG A 39 -6.06 -15.70 -23.46
N ILE A 40 -6.66 -16.71 -22.85
CA ILE A 40 -6.01 -17.55 -21.85
C ILE A 40 -6.00 -19.01 -22.28
N ARG A 41 -5.00 -19.76 -21.82
CA ARG A 41 -4.94 -21.21 -21.91
C ARG A 41 -4.92 -21.82 -20.52
N LEU A 42 -5.80 -22.78 -20.29
CA LEU A 42 -5.79 -23.66 -19.13
C LEU A 42 -5.15 -24.99 -19.53
N HIS A 43 -4.08 -25.38 -18.84
CA HIS A 43 -3.33 -26.60 -19.15
C HIS A 43 -3.85 -27.83 -18.41
N ASP A 44 -4.65 -27.62 -17.35
CA ASP A 44 -5.14 -28.68 -16.46
C ASP A 44 -6.67 -28.56 -16.22
N ARG A 45 -7.37 -29.69 -16.31
CA ARG A 45 -8.81 -29.78 -16.01
C ARG A 45 -9.12 -29.51 -14.54
N ALA A 46 -8.25 -29.94 -13.63
CA ALA A 46 -8.41 -29.71 -12.20
C ALA A 46 -8.24 -28.23 -11.85
N ALA A 47 -7.35 -27.49 -12.53
CA ALA A 47 -7.25 -26.03 -12.40
C ALA A 47 -8.59 -25.33 -12.72
N ALA A 48 -9.26 -25.71 -13.82
CA ALA A 48 -10.57 -25.13 -14.16
C ALA A 48 -11.62 -25.34 -13.06
N THR A 49 -11.68 -26.54 -12.48
CA THR A 49 -12.60 -26.84 -11.37
C THR A 49 -12.23 -26.07 -10.11
N ARG A 50 -10.94 -26.02 -9.74
CA ARG A 50 -10.43 -25.28 -8.57
C ARG A 50 -10.73 -23.79 -8.67
N ILE A 51 -10.52 -23.18 -9.84
CA ILE A 51 -10.84 -21.77 -10.11
C ILE A 51 -12.33 -21.52 -9.93
N ALA A 52 -13.19 -22.36 -10.48
CA ALA A 52 -14.63 -22.15 -10.36
C ALA A 52 -15.15 -22.27 -8.91
N LEU A 53 -14.54 -23.13 -8.09
CA LEU A 53 -14.92 -23.33 -6.68
C LEU A 53 -14.42 -22.23 -5.74
N ASN A 54 -13.26 -21.64 -6.03
CA ASN A 54 -12.69 -20.56 -5.22
C ASN A 54 -11.85 -19.62 -6.09
N PRO A 55 -12.49 -18.76 -6.91
CA PRO A 55 -11.78 -17.93 -7.88
C PRO A 55 -10.87 -16.91 -7.18
N GLY A 56 -11.27 -16.39 -6.03
CA GLY A 56 -10.52 -15.39 -5.26
C GLY A 56 -9.15 -15.85 -4.76
N LEU A 57 -8.89 -17.17 -4.71
CA LEU A 57 -7.59 -17.74 -4.35
C LEU A 57 -6.98 -18.54 -5.53
N ARG A 58 -7.76 -19.42 -6.13
CA ARG A 58 -7.25 -20.42 -7.07
C ARG A 58 -6.90 -19.85 -8.44
N PHE A 59 -7.44 -18.69 -8.81
CA PHE A 59 -7.06 -18.01 -10.05
C PHE A 59 -5.60 -17.54 -10.01
N GLY A 60 -5.20 -16.85 -8.93
CA GLY A 60 -3.82 -16.42 -8.74
C GLY A 60 -2.85 -17.60 -8.60
N GLU A 61 -3.25 -18.67 -7.89
CA GLU A 61 -2.43 -19.90 -7.81
C GLU A 61 -2.25 -20.57 -9.18
N ALA A 62 -3.31 -20.63 -9.99
CA ALA A 62 -3.21 -21.19 -11.34
C ALA A 62 -2.25 -20.40 -12.23
N TRP A 63 -2.22 -19.07 -12.10
CA TRP A 63 -1.24 -18.22 -12.79
C TRP A 63 0.19 -18.47 -12.28
N MET A 64 0.37 -18.51 -10.95
CA MET A 64 1.68 -18.76 -10.32
C MET A 64 2.27 -20.12 -10.73
N ASP A 65 1.44 -21.16 -10.75
CA ASP A 65 1.85 -22.52 -11.07
C ASP A 65 1.98 -22.78 -12.59
N GLY A 66 1.74 -21.75 -13.42
CA GLY A 66 1.84 -21.84 -14.88
C GLY A 66 0.75 -22.69 -15.55
N VAL A 67 -0.26 -23.16 -14.80
CA VAL A 67 -1.38 -23.93 -15.33
C VAL A 67 -2.48 -23.04 -15.94
N LEU A 68 -2.42 -21.73 -15.71
CA LEU A 68 -3.11 -20.68 -16.46
C LEU A 68 -2.07 -19.77 -17.10
N THR A 69 -2.16 -19.59 -18.42
CA THR A 69 -1.26 -18.71 -19.19
C THR A 69 -2.06 -17.76 -20.09
N VAL A 70 -1.47 -16.62 -20.45
CA VAL A 70 -2.03 -15.65 -21.40
C VAL A 70 -1.37 -15.85 -22.76
N GLU A 71 -2.16 -15.90 -23.83
CA GLU A 71 -1.68 -16.01 -25.21
C GLU A 71 -1.87 -14.66 -25.93
N GLY A 72 -0.78 -14.09 -26.48
CA GLY A 72 -0.86 -12.86 -27.29
C GLY A 72 -1.25 -11.60 -26.51
N GLY A 73 -0.99 -11.55 -25.20
CA GLY A 73 -1.33 -10.43 -24.34
C GLY A 73 -0.54 -10.43 -23.02
N SER A 74 -1.03 -9.70 -22.02
CA SER A 74 -0.39 -9.59 -20.69
C SER A 74 -1.35 -9.98 -19.57
N LEU A 75 -0.79 -10.29 -18.40
CA LEU A 75 -1.58 -10.49 -17.18
C LEU A 75 -2.41 -9.24 -16.84
N TYR A 76 -1.88 -8.04 -17.12
CA TYR A 76 -2.60 -6.79 -16.95
C TYR A 76 -3.90 -6.76 -17.76
N GLY A 77 -3.83 -7.02 -19.07
CA GLY A 77 -5.03 -7.03 -19.91
C GLY A 77 -6.06 -8.06 -19.49
N LEU A 78 -5.61 -9.23 -19.01
CA LEU A 78 -6.50 -10.24 -18.45
C LEU A 78 -7.19 -9.78 -17.16
N LEU A 79 -6.44 -9.26 -16.19
CA LEU A 79 -7.00 -8.85 -14.91
C LEU A 79 -7.87 -7.58 -15.06
N ASP A 80 -7.51 -6.67 -15.96
CA ASP A 80 -8.31 -5.48 -16.30
C ASP A 80 -9.70 -5.91 -16.82
N LEU A 81 -9.73 -6.81 -17.81
CA LEU A 81 -10.96 -7.41 -18.30
C LEU A 81 -11.81 -8.03 -17.18
N LEU A 82 -11.19 -8.86 -16.33
CA LEU A 82 -11.92 -9.57 -15.28
C LEU A 82 -12.44 -8.64 -14.18
N MET A 83 -11.66 -7.64 -13.77
CA MET A 83 -12.04 -6.70 -12.71
C MET A 83 -13.16 -5.75 -13.16
N LEU A 84 -13.10 -5.22 -14.38
CA LEU A 84 -14.19 -4.42 -14.96
C LEU A 84 -15.51 -5.19 -14.98
N ASN A 85 -15.45 -6.47 -15.33
CA ASN A 85 -16.62 -7.34 -15.38
C ASN A 85 -17.15 -7.71 -13.97
N LEU A 86 -16.27 -7.87 -12.97
CA LEU A 86 -16.69 -8.12 -11.59
C LEU A 86 -17.40 -6.92 -10.95
N GLU A 87 -16.99 -5.70 -11.29
CA GLU A 87 -17.66 -4.48 -10.82
C GLU A 87 -19.04 -4.30 -11.44
N ARG A 88 -19.17 -4.50 -12.77
CA ARG A 88 -20.46 -4.30 -13.45
C ARG A 88 -21.44 -5.47 -13.31
N GLY A 89 -20.93 -6.70 -13.26
CA GLY A 89 -21.74 -7.92 -13.28
C GLY A 89 -22.42 -8.25 -11.93
N GLY A 90 -22.04 -7.54 -10.86
CA GLY A 90 -22.42 -7.89 -9.49
C GLY A 90 -21.71 -9.16 -9.01
N GLY A 91 -21.14 -9.14 -7.81
CA GLY A 91 -20.47 -10.30 -7.24
C GLY A 91 -21.35 -11.56 -7.28
N HIS A 92 -20.75 -12.73 -7.55
CA HIS A 92 -21.49 -13.99 -7.52
C HIS A 92 -22.07 -14.21 -6.10
N PRO A 93 -23.36 -14.56 -5.93
CA PRO A 93 -23.99 -14.66 -4.61
C PRO A 93 -23.24 -15.54 -3.59
N PHE A 94 -22.61 -16.62 -4.07
CA PHE A 94 -21.72 -17.48 -3.27
C PHE A 94 -20.46 -16.76 -2.76
N MET A 95 -19.83 -15.90 -3.59
CA MET A 95 -18.67 -15.11 -3.19
C MET A 95 -19.06 -14.05 -2.15
N THR A 96 -20.21 -13.39 -2.35
CA THR A 96 -20.78 -12.46 -1.36
C THR A 96 -21.11 -13.16 -0.04
N ALA A 97 -21.56 -14.42 -0.07
CA ALA A 97 -21.79 -15.22 1.13
C ALA A 97 -20.48 -15.60 1.84
N LEU A 98 -19.44 -16.00 1.10
CA LEU A 98 -18.11 -16.28 1.65
C LEU A 98 -17.47 -15.03 2.27
N GLU A 99 -17.60 -13.87 1.63
CA GLU A 99 -17.17 -12.58 2.16
C GLU A 99 -17.88 -12.26 3.47
N ARG A 100 -19.21 -12.46 3.54
CA ARG A 100 -19.98 -12.28 4.78
C ARG A 100 -19.49 -13.17 5.91
N VAL A 101 -19.22 -14.45 5.65
CA VAL A 101 -18.65 -15.38 6.65
C VAL A 101 -17.25 -14.93 7.12
N GLY A 102 -16.41 -14.46 6.20
CA GLY A 102 -15.12 -13.84 6.53
C GLY A 102 -15.28 -12.64 7.46
N THR A 103 -16.27 -11.78 7.19
CA THR A 103 -16.59 -10.60 8.00
C THR A 103 -17.01 -10.94 9.43
N TRP A 104 -17.62 -12.11 9.68
CA TRP A 104 -17.91 -12.59 11.05
C TRP A 104 -16.65 -12.99 11.82
N MET A 105 -15.66 -13.57 11.13
CA MET A 105 -14.39 -13.97 11.73
C MET A 105 -13.33 -12.87 11.73
N ARG A 106 -13.65 -11.67 11.23
CA ARG A 106 -12.66 -10.60 10.98
C ARG A 106 -11.87 -10.19 12.23
N ARG A 107 -12.54 -10.12 13.40
CA ARG A 107 -11.87 -9.76 14.66
C ARG A 107 -10.75 -10.74 15.00
N LEU A 108 -10.98 -12.04 14.85
CA LEU A 108 -9.97 -13.08 15.09
C LEU A 108 -8.86 -13.03 14.03
N GLN A 109 -9.23 -12.87 12.75
CA GLN A 109 -8.27 -12.84 11.64
C GLN A 109 -7.33 -11.64 11.70
N GLN A 110 -7.82 -10.51 12.22
CA GLN A 110 -7.10 -9.23 12.29
C GLN A 110 -6.50 -8.96 13.69
N THR A 111 -6.55 -9.92 14.62
CA THR A 111 -5.91 -9.74 15.92
C THR A 111 -4.38 -9.77 15.76
N ASN A 112 -3.70 -8.71 16.20
CA ASN A 112 -2.25 -8.52 16.01
C ASN A 112 -1.52 -8.08 17.31
N PRO A 113 -1.35 -8.99 18.28
CA PRO A 113 -0.55 -8.72 19.48
C PRO A 113 0.93 -8.52 19.11
N ILE A 114 1.71 -7.88 19.98
CA ILE A 114 3.11 -7.48 19.72
C ILE A 114 3.97 -8.62 19.15
N GLY A 115 3.93 -9.82 19.75
CA GLY A 115 4.70 -10.97 19.26
C GLY A 115 4.33 -11.39 17.83
N ARG A 116 3.03 -11.38 17.50
CA ARG A 116 2.54 -11.69 16.15
C ARG A 116 2.85 -10.57 15.17
N ALA A 117 2.78 -9.32 15.61
CA ALA A 117 3.12 -8.16 14.79
C ALA A 117 4.58 -8.24 14.32
N LYS A 118 5.50 -8.57 15.24
CA LYS A 118 6.92 -8.82 14.90
C LYS A 118 7.08 -9.94 13.87
N HIS A 119 6.37 -11.05 14.03
CA HIS A 119 6.45 -12.18 13.09
C HIS A 119 5.86 -11.86 11.70
N ASN A 120 4.71 -11.19 11.63
CA ASN A 120 4.10 -10.80 10.36
C ASN A 120 4.99 -9.81 9.59
N VAL A 121 5.62 -8.86 10.29
CA VAL A 121 6.59 -7.91 9.71
C VAL A 121 7.84 -8.67 9.24
N ALA A 122 8.40 -9.56 10.05
CA ALA A 122 9.55 -10.37 9.65
C ALA A 122 9.27 -11.20 8.39
N HIS A 123 8.13 -11.88 8.32
CA HIS A 123 7.75 -12.67 7.15
C HIS A 123 7.56 -11.82 5.88
N HIS A 124 7.08 -10.57 6.00
CA HIS A 124 6.88 -9.69 4.84
C HIS A 124 8.19 -9.04 4.36
N TYR A 125 9.13 -8.77 5.26
CA TYR A 125 10.43 -8.13 4.97
C TYR A 125 11.63 -9.08 4.99
N ASP A 126 11.44 -10.40 5.14
CA ASP A 126 12.47 -11.43 4.90
C ASP A 126 12.77 -11.60 3.38
N LEU A 127 12.02 -10.91 2.52
CA LEU A 127 12.42 -10.71 1.13
C LEU A 127 13.67 -9.82 1.10
N SER A 128 14.69 -10.26 0.37
CA SER A 128 15.97 -9.54 0.29
C SER A 128 15.76 -8.07 -0.10
N GLY A 129 16.42 -7.15 0.61
CA GLY A 129 16.46 -5.72 0.24
C GLY A 129 16.86 -5.48 -1.23
N ARG A 130 17.57 -6.44 -1.84
CA ARG A 130 17.89 -6.46 -3.27
C ARG A 130 16.65 -6.49 -4.16
N LEU A 131 15.61 -7.27 -3.81
CA LEU A 131 14.32 -7.26 -4.54
C LEU A 131 13.75 -5.84 -4.62
N TYR A 132 13.63 -5.18 -3.46
CA TYR A 132 13.03 -3.85 -3.37
C TYR A 132 13.83 -2.81 -4.14
N SER A 133 15.17 -2.93 -4.16
CA SER A 133 16.03 -2.03 -4.94
C SER A 133 15.82 -2.12 -6.46
N LEU A 134 15.26 -3.21 -6.97
CA LEU A 134 15.05 -3.41 -8.41
C LEU A 134 13.75 -2.75 -8.93
N PHE A 135 12.81 -2.38 -8.06
CA PHE A 135 11.54 -1.80 -8.51
C PHE A 135 11.05 -0.57 -7.74
N LEU A 136 11.56 -0.31 -6.53
CA LEU A 136 11.25 0.92 -5.81
C LEU A 136 12.05 2.11 -6.36
N ASP A 137 11.82 3.28 -5.78
CA ASP A 137 12.67 4.46 -5.98
C ASP A 137 13.97 4.33 -5.19
N ARG A 138 14.91 5.25 -5.45
CA ARG A 138 16.23 5.30 -4.79
C ARG A 138 16.17 5.36 -3.25
N ASP A 139 15.08 5.89 -2.69
CA ASP A 139 14.90 6.06 -1.25
C ASP A 139 14.13 4.90 -0.60
N ARG A 140 13.83 3.86 -1.39
CA ARG A 140 13.12 2.63 -1.01
C ARG A 140 11.77 2.90 -0.33
N GLN A 141 10.98 3.80 -0.90
CA GLN A 141 9.63 4.10 -0.40
C GLN A 141 8.66 3.03 -0.89
N TYR A 142 8.39 2.02 -0.05
CA TYR A 142 7.35 1.02 -0.32
C TYR A 142 5.97 1.49 0.19
N SER A 143 5.51 2.62 -0.37
CA SER A 143 4.24 3.27 -0.03
C SER A 143 3.78 4.17 -1.19
N CYS A 144 2.53 4.62 -1.16
CA CYS A 144 1.99 5.59 -2.13
C CYS A 144 2.94 6.77 -2.38
N ALA A 145 3.21 7.07 -3.64
CA ALA A 145 3.82 8.33 -4.06
C ALA A 145 2.74 9.41 -4.27
N TYR A 146 3.13 10.66 -4.52
CA TYR A 146 2.22 11.77 -4.78
C TYR A 146 2.57 12.40 -6.12
N PHE A 147 1.58 12.51 -7.01
CA PHE A 147 1.76 12.93 -8.41
C PHE A 147 0.96 14.21 -8.67
N PRO A 148 1.47 15.40 -8.32
CA PRO A 148 0.78 16.66 -8.53
C PRO A 148 0.37 16.92 -9.98
N ARG A 149 1.25 16.62 -10.94
CA ARG A 149 1.04 16.88 -12.37
C ARG A 149 0.66 15.61 -13.14
N GLY A 150 1.01 14.44 -12.63
CA GLY A 150 0.71 13.14 -13.24
C GLY A 150 1.75 12.66 -14.25
N ASP A 151 2.81 13.43 -14.47
CA ASP A 151 3.92 13.12 -15.37
C ASP A 151 5.25 12.92 -14.63
N GLU A 152 5.25 12.99 -13.29
CA GLU A 152 6.43 12.78 -12.48
C GLU A 152 7.02 11.37 -12.62
N THR A 153 8.35 11.27 -12.59
CA THR A 153 9.02 10.00 -12.31
C THR A 153 8.67 9.49 -10.90
N LEU A 154 8.90 8.19 -10.63
CA LEU A 154 8.63 7.64 -9.30
C LEU A 154 9.47 8.35 -8.21
N GLU A 155 10.72 8.70 -8.50
CA GLU A 155 11.60 9.43 -7.58
C GLU A 155 11.04 10.83 -7.25
N GLU A 156 10.60 11.56 -8.27
CA GLU A 156 10.00 12.88 -8.12
C GLU A 156 8.69 12.80 -7.33
N ALA A 157 7.84 11.81 -7.63
CA ALA A 157 6.57 11.61 -6.95
C ALA A 157 6.75 11.19 -5.48
N GLN A 158 7.76 10.38 -5.17
CA GLN A 158 8.08 10.04 -3.78
C GLN A 158 8.68 11.23 -3.03
N ALA A 159 9.49 12.06 -3.69
CA ALA A 159 9.97 13.32 -3.11
C ALA A 159 8.80 14.30 -2.85
N ALA A 160 7.86 14.43 -3.80
CA ALA A 160 6.66 15.23 -3.66
C ALA A 160 5.81 14.73 -2.48
N LYS A 161 5.63 13.41 -2.33
CA LYS A 161 4.92 12.82 -1.18
C LYS A 161 5.55 13.21 0.15
N LYS A 162 6.89 13.17 0.26
CA LYS A 162 7.59 13.56 1.50
C LYS A 162 7.41 15.05 1.81
N ARG A 163 7.45 15.93 0.80
CA ARG A 163 7.18 17.37 0.96
C ARG A 163 5.74 17.64 1.38
N HIS A 164 4.78 16.96 0.75
CA HIS A 164 3.36 17.06 1.08
C HIS A 164 3.10 16.67 2.53
N ILE A 165 3.68 15.54 2.98
CA ILE A 165 3.65 15.11 4.38
C ILE A 165 4.27 16.17 5.30
N ALA A 166 5.46 16.67 4.98
CA ALA A 166 6.12 17.68 5.81
C ALA A 166 5.34 19.00 5.91
N ALA A 167 4.66 19.40 4.84
CA ALA A 167 3.77 20.56 4.79
C ALA A 167 2.56 20.36 5.72
N LYS A 168 1.88 19.21 5.63
CA LYS A 168 0.78 18.85 6.54
C LYS A 168 1.24 18.65 7.98
N LEU A 169 2.49 18.27 8.21
CA LEU A 169 3.06 18.24 9.55
C LEU A 169 3.49 19.62 10.05
N LEU A 170 3.35 20.72 9.29
CA LEU A 170 3.77 22.05 9.73
C LEU A 170 5.20 22.04 10.30
N LEU A 171 6.14 21.47 9.56
CA LEU A 171 7.58 21.52 9.90
C LEU A 171 8.13 22.92 9.62
N THR A 172 7.70 23.89 10.44
CA THR A 172 7.93 25.31 10.24
C THR A 172 9.27 25.82 10.75
N ARG A 173 9.95 25.03 11.60
CA ARG A 173 11.26 25.38 12.17
C ARG A 173 12.13 24.14 12.43
N PRO A 174 13.47 24.28 12.46
CA PRO A 174 14.37 23.22 12.86
C PRO A 174 14.16 22.78 14.32
N GLY A 175 14.62 21.57 14.63
CA GLY A 175 14.62 21.00 15.98
C GLY A 175 13.26 20.49 16.46
N LEU A 176 12.20 20.53 15.63
CA LEU A 176 10.94 19.87 15.95
C LEU A 176 11.17 18.37 16.11
N ARG A 177 10.69 17.82 17.22
CA ARG A 177 10.75 16.39 17.52
C ARG A 177 9.67 15.66 16.75
N VAL A 178 10.08 14.78 15.84
CA VAL A 178 9.20 13.99 14.99
C VAL A 178 9.30 12.51 15.34
N LEU A 179 8.17 11.86 15.56
CA LEU A 179 8.09 10.40 15.64
C LEU A 179 7.60 9.84 14.30
N ASP A 180 8.39 8.99 13.66
CA ASP A 180 8.03 8.25 12.44
C ASP A 180 7.71 6.79 12.80
N ILE A 181 6.41 6.48 12.88
CA ILE A 181 5.91 5.15 13.26
C ILE A 181 5.83 4.25 12.03
N GLY A 182 6.65 3.20 12.01
CA GLY A 182 6.79 2.36 10.82
C GLY A 182 7.77 2.96 9.80
N SER A 183 8.90 3.46 10.29
CA SER A 183 9.89 4.25 9.52
C SER A 183 10.55 3.54 8.33
N GLY A 184 10.30 2.24 8.13
CA GLY A 184 10.83 1.47 7.00
C GLY A 184 12.36 1.54 6.91
N TRP A 185 12.91 1.70 5.71
CA TRP A 185 14.34 1.92 5.48
C TRP A 185 14.81 3.36 5.79
N GLY A 186 13.99 4.17 6.48
CA GLY A 186 14.36 5.48 7.00
C GLY A 186 14.22 6.65 6.03
N GLY A 187 13.79 6.44 4.78
CA GLY A 187 13.82 7.48 3.74
C GLY A 187 13.02 8.75 4.07
N LEU A 188 11.85 8.61 4.72
CA LEU A 188 11.07 9.75 5.20
C LEU A 188 11.83 10.47 6.32
N ALA A 189 12.19 9.77 7.40
CA ALA A 189 12.90 10.33 8.54
C ALA A 189 14.20 11.07 8.15
N LEU A 190 15.02 10.48 7.28
CA LEU A 190 16.25 11.11 6.77
C LEU A 190 15.94 12.39 5.99
N THR A 191 14.89 12.36 5.15
CA THR A 191 14.45 13.53 4.39
C THR A 191 13.94 14.65 5.29
N LEU A 192 13.15 14.34 6.32
CA LEU A 192 12.64 15.33 7.28
C LEU A 192 13.79 16.01 8.04
N ALA A 193 14.78 15.24 8.49
CA ALA A 193 15.94 15.78 9.18
C ALA A 193 16.83 16.64 8.26
N ARG A 194 17.07 16.19 7.02
CA ARG A 194 17.94 16.87 6.06
C ARG A 194 17.33 18.16 5.52
N GLU A 195 16.06 18.13 5.12
CA GLU A 195 15.42 19.25 4.40
C GLU A 195 14.67 20.23 5.33
N TRP A 196 14.22 19.78 6.51
CA TRP A 196 13.53 20.64 7.49
C TRP A 196 14.26 20.79 8.82
N GLY A 197 15.40 20.12 9.02
CA GLY A 197 16.16 20.20 10.27
C GLY A 197 15.45 19.55 11.46
N ALA A 198 14.52 18.63 11.21
CA ALA A 198 13.78 17.93 12.26
C ALA A 198 14.69 17.01 13.09
N ASP A 199 14.34 16.84 14.38
CA ASP A 199 14.88 15.80 15.26
C ASP A 199 13.97 14.58 15.16
N VAL A 200 14.39 13.54 14.44
CA VAL A 200 13.51 12.42 14.10
C VAL A 200 13.86 11.18 14.91
N THR A 201 12.86 10.59 15.55
CA THR A 201 12.89 9.22 16.06
C THR A 201 12.05 8.33 15.13
N GLY A 202 12.70 7.43 14.40
CA GLY A 202 12.01 6.40 13.61
C GLY A 202 11.88 5.11 14.40
N ILE A 203 10.73 4.46 14.35
CA ILE A 203 10.54 3.13 14.93
C ILE A 203 10.12 2.11 13.88
N THR A 204 10.64 0.88 13.99
CA THR A 204 10.28 -0.26 13.14
C THR A 204 10.31 -1.55 13.96
N LEU A 205 9.63 -2.58 13.46
CA LEU A 205 9.70 -3.95 14.00
C LEU A 205 10.61 -4.87 13.17
N SER A 206 11.13 -4.40 12.02
CA SER A 206 12.06 -5.16 11.18
C SER A 206 13.51 -4.87 11.57
N ALA A 207 14.25 -5.91 11.94
CA ALA A 207 15.68 -5.81 12.27
C ALA A 207 16.52 -5.41 11.04
N GLU A 208 16.12 -5.85 9.84
CA GLU A 208 16.80 -5.51 8.58
C GLU A 208 16.63 -4.03 8.25
N GLN A 209 15.40 -3.51 8.30
CA GLN A 209 15.10 -2.09 8.14
C GLN A 209 15.81 -1.24 9.20
N HIS A 210 15.80 -1.66 10.46
CA HIS A 210 16.50 -0.99 11.55
C HIS A 210 18.02 -0.87 11.29
N ARG A 211 18.66 -1.96 10.85
CA ARG A 211 20.08 -1.96 10.52
C ARG A 211 20.38 -1.06 9.33
N GLU A 212 19.61 -1.16 8.25
CA GLU A 212 19.83 -0.37 7.03
C GLU A 212 19.60 1.13 7.28
N SER A 213 18.50 1.50 7.93
CA SER A 213 18.18 2.90 8.26
C SER A 213 19.24 3.57 9.13
N ASN A 214 19.78 2.88 10.15
CA ASN A 214 20.89 3.39 10.94
C ASN A 214 22.18 3.56 10.12
N ALA A 215 22.52 2.59 9.27
CA ALA A 215 23.69 2.70 8.38
C ALA A 215 23.57 3.89 7.42
N ARG A 216 22.36 4.13 6.88
CA ARG A 216 22.07 5.29 6.03
C ARG A 216 22.19 6.60 6.79
N ALA A 217 21.66 6.69 8.01
CA ALA A 217 21.80 7.89 8.85
C ALA A 217 23.27 8.23 9.12
N GLN A 218 24.10 7.22 9.40
CA GLN A 218 25.54 7.40 9.58
C GLN A 218 26.22 7.86 8.29
N ALA A 219 25.93 7.22 7.16
CA ALA A 219 26.52 7.56 5.86
C ALA A 219 26.16 8.99 5.40
N GLU A 220 24.96 9.47 5.75
CA GLU A 220 24.53 10.85 5.45
C GLU A 220 24.97 11.88 6.51
N GLY A 221 25.68 11.46 7.58
CA GLY A 221 26.10 12.37 8.66
C GLY A 221 24.93 12.91 9.50
N LEU A 222 23.81 12.19 9.54
CA LEU A 222 22.56 12.61 10.19
C LEU A 222 22.31 11.93 11.54
N SER A 223 23.26 11.14 12.07
CA SER A 223 23.11 10.39 13.33
C SER A 223 22.76 11.26 14.55
N ASP A 224 23.19 12.53 14.57
CA ASP A 224 22.84 13.48 15.64
C ASP A 224 21.39 13.97 15.55
N ARG A 225 20.73 13.80 14.40
CA ARG A 225 19.35 14.28 14.14
C ARG A 225 18.36 13.19 13.81
N VAL A 226 18.80 11.96 13.55
CA VAL A 226 17.91 10.82 13.27
C VAL A 226 18.34 9.61 14.08
N ARG A 227 17.41 9.04 14.85
CA ARG A 227 17.61 7.80 15.61
C ARG A 227 16.56 6.79 15.21
N PHE A 228 16.97 5.60 14.78
CA PHE A 228 16.06 4.50 14.51
C PHE A 228 16.07 3.50 15.67
N ARG A 229 14.90 3.01 16.07
CA ARG A 229 14.75 2.04 17.15
C ARG A 229 13.95 0.83 16.68
N LEU A 230 14.42 -0.35 17.06
CA LEU A 230 13.66 -1.59 16.93
C LEU A 230 12.65 -1.68 18.08
N GLN A 231 11.51 -1.02 17.93
CA GLN A 231 10.56 -0.73 19.00
C GLN A 231 9.12 -0.78 18.50
N ASP A 232 8.21 -1.32 19.31
CA ASP A 232 6.77 -1.26 19.03
C ASP A 232 6.20 0.11 19.41
N TYR A 233 5.30 0.67 18.61
CA TYR A 233 4.69 1.98 18.89
C TYR A 233 3.96 2.02 20.25
N ARG A 234 3.46 0.87 20.72
CA ARG A 234 2.78 0.75 22.02
C ARG A 234 3.72 1.04 23.19
N GLU A 235 5.03 0.83 22.99
CA GLU A 235 6.09 1.01 23.98
C GLU A 235 6.73 2.41 23.91
N VAL A 236 6.30 3.28 22.99
CA VAL A 236 6.85 4.63 22.87
C VAL A 236 6.51 5.45 24.12
N THR A 237 7.55 6.07 24.67
CA THR A 237 7.52 6.97 25.82
C THR A 237 7.93 8.39 25.41
N GLY A 238 7.41 9.40 26.11
CA GLY A 238 7.69 10.82 25.84
C GLY A 238 6.70 11.44 24.85
N THR A 239 6.90 12.73 24.57
CA THR A 239 6.00 13.56 23.74
C THR A 239 6.70 14.13 22.52
N TYR A 240 6.07 14.15 21.36
CA TYR A 240 6.65 14.61 20.10
C TYR A 240 5.84 15.79 19.57
N ASP A 241 6.55 16.76 19.00
CA ASP A 241 5.90 17.91 18.37
C ASP A 241 5.09 17.44 17.16
N ARG A 242 5.59 16.43 16.44
CA ARG A 242 4.94 15.85 15.27
C ARG A 242 4.99 14.34 15.29
N ILE A 243 3.95 13.71 14.75
CA ILE A 243 3.91 12.25 14.56
C ILE A 243 3.53 11.95 13.12
N VAL A 244 4.21 11.02 12.49
CA VAL A 244 3.85 10.52 11.16
C VAL A 244 3.81 9.01 11.16
N SER A 245 2.88 8.45 10.40
CA SER A 245 2.76 7.01 10.20
C SER A 245 2.37 6.74 8.75
N VAL A 246 3.23 6.08 7.99
CA VAL A 246 2.99 5.77 6.56
C VAL A 246 2.98 4.27 6.34
N GLY A 247 1.85 3.72 5.86
CA GLY A 247 1.77 2.32 5.42
C GLY A 247 1.92 1.28 6.54
N MET A 248 1.74 1.70 7.80
CA MET A 248 1.83 0.83 8.98
C MET A 248 0.45 0.47 9.55
N PHE A 249 -0.54 1.35 9.37
CA PHE A 249 -1.85 1.19 10.00
C PHE A 249 -2.64 -0.02 9.48
N GLU A 250 -2.41 -0.41 8.22
CA GLU A 250 -2.92 -1.62 7.58
C GLU A 250 -2.54 -2.90 8.32
N HIS A 251 -1.48 -2.85 9.13
CA HIS A 251 -0.99 -3.96 9.93
C HIS A 251 -1.44 -3.91 11.39
N VAL A 252 -2.16 -2.88 11.84
CA VAL A 252 -2.62 -2.77 13.24
C VAL A 252 -3.74 -3.77 13.51
N GLY A 253 -4.69 -3.87 12.57
CA GLY A 253 -5.88 -4.73 12.69
C GLY A 253 -6.98 -4.15 13.59
N LEU A 254 -8.23 -4.39 13.20
CA LEU A 254 -9.43 -3.76 13.79
C LEU A 254 -9.49 -3.78 15.34
N PRO A 255 -9.16 -4.89 16.04
CA PRO A 255 -9.21 -4.91 17.51
C PRO A 255 -8.26 -3.92 18.20
N HIS A 256 -7.27 -3.38 17.49
CA HIS A 256 -6.21 -2.55 18.05
C HIS A 256 -6.27 -1.07 17.61
N TYR A 257 -7.25 -0.65 16.80
CA TYR A 257 -7.36 0.75 16.34
C TYR A 257 -7.45 1.75 17.50
N ASP A 258 -8.28 1.45 18.49
CA ASP A 258 -8.40 2.28 19.70
C ASP A 258 -7.07 2.40 20.46
N ALA A 259 -6.32 1.29 20.57
CA ALA A 259 -5.02 1.29 21.22
C ALA A 259 -3.98 2.07 20.41
N PHE A 260 -4.06 1.99 19.07
CA PHE A 260 -3.23 2.76 18.16
C PHE A 260 -3.43 4.26 18.33
N PHE A 261 -4.65 4.77 18.16
CA PHE A 261 -4.90 6.21 18.27
C PHE A 261 -4.68 6.74 19.69
N ARG A 262 -4.93 5.95 20.74
CA ARG A 262 -4.53 6.32 22.12
C ARG A 262 -3.01 6.43 22.30
N ALA A 263 -2.23 5.57 21.64
CA ALA A 263 -0.77 5.68 21.68
C ALA A 263 -0.28 6.94 20.95
N VAL A 264 -0.87 7.27 19.79
CA VAL A 264 -0.62 8.54 19.07
C VAL A 264 -0.97 9.73 19.96
N ALA A 265 -2.18 9.74 20.55
CA ALA A 265 -2.63 10.82 21.43
C ALA A 265 -1.71 11.03 22.63
N ARG A 266 -1.27 9.94 23.29
CA ARG A 266 -0.35 10.00 24.43
C ARG A 266 1.03 10.54 24.04
N ALA A 267 1.52 10.17 22.85
CA ALA A 267 2.85 10.57 22.39
C ALA A 267 2.85 11.96 21.72
N LEU A 268 1.70 12.56 21.42
CA LEU A 268 1.61 13.87 20.76
C LEU A 268 1.65 15.00 21.78
N ALA A 269 2.50 16.01 21.55
CA ALA A 269 2.54 17.23 22.35
C ALA A 269 1.19 17.98 22.31
N PRO A 270 0.84 18.81 23.32
CA PRO A 270 -0.45 19.50 23.38
C PRO A 270 -0.77 20.39 22.17
N ASP A 271 0.24 20.96 21.52
CA ASP A 271 0.17 21.77 20.28
C ASP A 271 0.68 20.98 19.07
N GLY A 272 0.82 19.66 19.21
CA GLY A 272 1.39 18.79 18.20
C GLY A 272 0.41 18.46 17.07
N VAL A 273 0.98 18.07 15.93
CA VAL A 273 0.24 17.65 14.73
C VAL A 273 0.70 16.26 14.31
N ALA A 274 -0.24 15.34 14.15
CA ALA A 274 0.00 14.00 13.64
C ALA A 274 -0.56 13.84 12.22
N LEU A 275 0.07 13.00 11.40
CA LEU A 275 -0.42 12.61 10.09
C LEU A 275 -0.39 11.09 9.94
N ILE A 276 -1.56 10.48 9.79
CA ILE A 276 -1.70 9.03 9.56
C ILE A 276 -2.06 8.80 8.10
N HIS A 277 -1.22 8.04 7.41
CA HIS A 277 -1.30 7.76 5.98
C HIS A 277 -1.41 6.25 5.74
N ALA A 278 -2.54 5.82 5.18
CA ALA A 278 -2.84 4.40 4.99
C ALA A 278 -3.81 4.13 3.83
N ILE A 279 -3.86 2.89 3.39
CA ILE A 279 -4.83 2.40 2.42
C ILE A 279 -6.23 2.35 3.03
N GLY A 280 -7.23 2.70 2.23
CA GLY A 280 -8.65 2.62 2.55
C GLY A 280 -9.40 1.77 1.53
N ARG A 281 -10.51 1.18 1.98
CA ARG A 281 -11.47 0.47 1.13
C ARG A 281 -12.80 1.25 1.04
N PRO A 282 -13.49 1.22 -0.12
CA PRO A 282 -14.70 2.03 -0.35
C PRO A 282 -16.00 1.37 0.10
N ASP A 283 -16.00 0.05 0.26
CA ASP A 283 -17.19 -0.80 0.44
C ASP A 283 -17.55 -1.06 1.92
N GLY A 284 -16.96 -0.31 2.83
CA GLY A 284 -17.17 -0.46 4.27
C GLY A 284 -16.38 -1.63 4.89
N PRO A 285 -16.69 -2.00 6.14
CA PRO A 285 -15.98 -3.04 6.88
C PRO A 285 -15.95 -4.38 6.15
N GLY A 286 -14.78 -5.01 6.07
CA GLY A 286 -14.66 -6.31 5.40
C GLY A 286 -13.42 -7.10 5.81
N VAL A 287 -12.93 -7.91 4.88
CA VAL A 287 -11.71 -8.70 5.02
C VAL A 287 -10.79 -8.53 3.82
N THR A 288 -9.52 -8.85 4.00
CA THR A 288 -8.52 -8.89 2.92
C THR A 288 -8.78 -10.08 2.00
N ASN A 289 -8.59 -9.86 0.70
CA ASN A 289 -8.69 -10.93 -0.30
C ASN A 289 -7.82 -12.14 0.12
N ALA A 290 -8.35 -13.35 -0.07
CA ALA A 290 -7.73 -14.58 0.41
C ALA A 290 -6.35 -14.85 -0.19
N TRP A 291 -6.12 -14.50 -1.46
CA TRP A 291 -4.83 -14.64 -2.11
C TRP A 291 -3.81 -13.64 -1.56
N LEU A 292 -4.17 -12.35 -1.46
CA LEU A 292 -3.30 -11.33 -0.87
C LEU A 292 -2.93 -11.69 0.57
N ARG A 293 -3.89 -12.13 1.38
CA ARG A 293 -3.65 -12.56 2.76
C ARG A 293 -2.71 -13.78 2.86
N LYS A 294 -2.75 -14.70 1.90
CA LYS A 294 -1.92 -15.91 1.91
C LYS A 294 -0.50 -15.63 1.43
N TYR A 295 -0.34 -14.83 0.37
CA TYR A 295 0.93 -14.73 -0.36
C TYR A 295 1.68 -13.42 -0.15
N ILE A 296 0.98 -12.32 0.14
CA ILE A 296 1.60 -10.98 0.18
C ILE A 296 1.52 -10.39 1.59
N PHE A 297 0.32 -10.18 2.14
CA PHE A 297 0.10 -9.50 3.42
C PHE A 297 -0.63 -10.38 4.46
N PRO A 298 0.05 -11.36 5.07
CA PRO A 298 -0.51 -12.10 6.21
C PRO A 298 -0.91 -11.16 7.35
N GLY A 299 -2.21 -11.14 7.67
CA GLY A 299 -2.76 -10.29 8.74
C GLY A 299 -2.94 -8.81 8.37
N GLY A 300 -2.52 -8.37 7.18
CA GLY A 300 -2.79 -7.01 6.70
C GLY A 300 -4.26 -6.83 6.34
N TYR A 301 -4.80 -5.64 6.58
CA TYR A 301 -6.18 -5.26 6.28
C TYR A 301 -6.27 -3.78 5.93
N SER A 302 -6.85 -3.47 4.77
CA SER A 302 -7.20 -2.08 4.40
C SER A 302 -8.45 -1.65 5.18
N PRO A 303 -8.35 -0.72 6.13
CA PRO A 303 -9.49 -0.25 6.92
C PRO A 303 -10.57 0.44 6.08
N ALA A 304 -11.82 0.30 6.49
CA ALA A 304 -12.86 1.23 6.08
C ALA A 304 -12.80 2.49 6.96
N LEU A 305 -12.98 3.68 6.39
CA LEU A 305 -12.95 4.93 7.17
C LEU A 305 -14.01 4.95 8.29
N SER A 306 -15.14 4.26 8.11
CA SER A 306 -16.16 4.07 9.15
C SER A 306 -15.70 3.26 10.37
N GLU A 307 -14.59 2.52 10.27
CA GLU A 307 -13.94 1.84 11.40
C GLU A 307 -12.86 2.74 12.04
N VAL A 308 -12.25 3.62 11.25
CA VAL A 308 -11.13 4.48 11.66
C VAL A 308 -11.61 5.71 12.43
N LEU A 309 -12.56 6.46 11.86
CA LEU A 309 -13.02 7.73 12.44
C LEU A 309 -13.54 7.59 13.87
N PRO A 310 -14.36 6.57 14.20
CA PRO A 310 -14.79 6.38 15.59
C PRO A 310 -13.63 6.09 16.55
N ALA A 311 -12.56 5.44 16.09
CA ALA A 311 -11.38 5.17 16.92
C ALA A 311 -10.54 6.44 17.17
N ILE A 312 -10.48 7.35 16.17
CA ILE A 312 -9.90 8.69 16.32
C ILE A 312 -10.70 9.47 17.37
N GLU A 313 -12.02 9.55 17.23
CA GLU A 313 -12.90 10.28 18.15
C GLU A 313 -12.76 9.78 19.60
N ARG A 314 -12.76 8.45 19.80
CA ARG A 314 -12.57 7.83 21.14
C ARG A 314 -11.20 8.10 21.74
N SER A 315 -10.19 8.43 20.92
CA SER A 315 -8.85 8.80 21.40
C SER A 315 -8.74 10.27 21.84
N ARG A 316 -9.80 11.07 21.63
CA ARG A 316 -9.87 12.52 21.86
C ARG A 316 -8.96 13.37 20.96
N LEU A 317 -8.36 12.76 19.94
CA LEU A 317 -7.75 13.52 18.86
C LEU A 317 -8.83 14.13 17.96
N LEU A 318 -8.63 15.37 17.55
CA LEU A 318 -9.46 16.07 16.59
C LEU A 318 -8.94 15.77 15.18
N LEU A 319 -9.85 15.44 14.26
CA LEU A 319 -9.54 15.36 12.83
C LEU A 319 -9.54 16.76 12.23
N THR A 320 -8.38 17.27 11.85
CA THR A 320 -8.22 18.64 11.31
C THR A 320 -8.20 18.69 9.79
N ASP A 321 -7.83 17.60 9.12
CA ASP A 321 -7.96 17.41 7.67
C ASP A 321 -8.04 15.91 7.34
N LEU A 322 -8.80 15.57 6.29
CA LEU A 322 -8.82 14.24 5.71
C LEU A 322 -8.73 14.36 4.19
N GLU A 323 -7.65 13.84 3.63
CA GLU A 323 -7.39 13.86 2.20
C GLU A 323 -7.39 12.44 1.64
N THR A 324 -7.97 12.27 0.44
CA THR A 324 -7.93 11.01 -0.30
C THR A 324 -7.03 11.13 -1.53
N LEU A 325 -5.91 10.40 -1.51
CA LEU A 325 -5.01 10.23 -2.63
C LEU A 325 -5.59 9.20 -3.59
N ARG A 326 -6.50 9.64 -4.46
CA ARG A 326 -7.31 8.83 -5.39
C ARG A 326 -6.48 7.85 -6.24
N LEU A 327 -6.00 8.30 -7.41
CA LEU A 327 -5.30 7.45 -8.37
C LEU A 327 -3.79 7.39 -8.15
N HIS A 328 -3.25 8.13 -7.17
CA HIS A 328 -1.81 8.18 -6.93
C HIS A 328 -1.20 6.81 -6.62
N TYR A 329 -1.91 5.93 -5.92
CA TYR A 329 -1.40 4.58 -5.66
C TYR A 329 -1.48 3.69 -6.91
N ALA A 330 -2.49 3.86 -7.77
CA ALA A 330 -2.54 3.17 -9.05
C ALA A 330 -1.32 3.54 -9.91
N GLU A 331 -0.97 4.83 -9.98
CA GLU A 331 0.24 5.28 -10.68
C GLU A 331 1.52 4.77 -10.01
N THR A 332 1.59 4.76 -8.67
CA THR A 332 2.72 4.19 -7.92
C THR A 332 2.93 2.71 -8.27
N LEU A 333 1.86 1.91 -8.26
CA LEU A 333 1.89 0.49 -8.59
C LEU A 333 2.21 0.25 -10.07
N ARG A 334 1.76 1.11 -10.98
CA ARG A 334 2.16 1.08 -12.39
C ARG A 334 3.67 1.24 -12.52
N HIS A 335 4.26 2.25 -11.88
CA HIS A 335 5.71 2.45 -11.89
C HIS A 335 6.48 1.26 -11.29
N TRP A 336 6.00 0.69 -10.19
CA TRP A 336 6.58 -0.52 -9.59
C TRP A 336 6.48 -1.72 -10.53
N ARG A 337 5.32 -1.96 -11.15
CA ARG A 337 5.09 -3.02 -12.13
C ARG A 337 6.02 -2.90 -13.31
N GLU A 338 6.11 -1.72 -13.93
CA GLU A 338 6.98 -1.49 -15.08
C GLU A 338 8.46 -1.73 -14.74
N ARG A 339 8.93 -1.24 -13.59
CA ARG A 339 10.30 -1.48 -13.13
C ARG A 339 10.56 -2.95 -12.80
N PHE A 340 9.60 -3.61 -12.15
CA PHE A 340 9.66 -5.03 -11.85
C PHE A 340 9.78 -5.86 -13.12
N LEU A 341 8.93 -5.61 -14.12
CA LEU A 341 8.95 -6.31 -15.40
C LEU A 341 10.26 -6.07 -16.17
N ARG A 342 10.79 -4.83 -16.16
CA ARG A 342 12.10 -4.53 -16.75
C ARG A 342 13.27 -5.26 -16.08
N ASN A 343 13.15 -5.58 -14.79
CA ASN A 343 14.18 -6.28 -14.02
C ASN A 343 13.86 -7.75 -13.74
N ARG A 344 12.86 -8.32 -14.44
CA ARG A 344 12.31 -9.63 -14.14
C ARG A 344 13.36 -10.74 -14.13
N ASP A 345 14.29 -10.74 -15.09
CA ASP A 345 15.34 -11.76 -15.19
C ASP A 345 16.29 -11.72 -13.99
N ALA A 346 16.65 -10.51 -13.55
CA ALA A 346 17.47 -10.33 -12.34
C ALA A 346 16.74 -10.77 -11.08
N ILE A 347 15.42 -10.60 -11.02
CA ILE A 347 14.58 -11.04 -9.89
C ILE A 347 14.43 -12.56 -9.90
N ALA A 348 14.21 -13.17 -11.07
CA ALA A 348 14.11 -14.62 -11.23
C ALA A 348 15.40 -15.33 -10.80
N ALA A 349 16.56 -14.70 -11.01
CA ALA A 349 17.85 -15.20 -10.54
C ALA A 349 18.01 -15.17 -9.00
N ILE A 350 17.22 -14.36 -8.28
CA ILE A 350 17.25 -14.27 -6.81
C ILE A 350 16.25 -15.25 -6.17
N TYR A 351 15.07 -15.42 -6.79
CA TYR A 351 13.99 -16.25 -6.25
C TYR A 351 13.69 -17.44 -7.17
N ASP A 352 12.78 -17.27 -8.12
CA ASP A 352 12.48 -18.18 -9.22
C ASP A 352 11.36 -17.57 -10.11
N GLU A 353 11.00 -18.28 -11.18
CA GLU A 353 9.91 -17.91 -12.09
C GLU A 353 8.54 -17.88 -11.42
N ARG A 354 8.31 -18.77 -10.44
CA ARG A 354 7.04 -18.86 -9.73
C ARG A 354 6.81 -17.64 -8.83
N PHE A 355 7.85 -17.18 -8.16
CA PHE A 355 7.88 -15.93 -7.42
C PHE A 355 7.63 -14.74 -8.34
N CYS A 356 8.28 -14.70 -9.52
CA CYS A 356 8.03 -13.63 -10.48
C CYS A 356 6.57 -13.54 -10.90
N ARG A 357 5.92 -14.67 -11.17
CA ARG A 357 4.48 -14.74 -11.48
C ARG A 357 3.61 -14.28 -10.33
N MET A 358 3.95 -14.68 -9.10
CA MET A 358 3.26 -14.23 -7.88
C MET A 358 3.36 -12.71 -7.73
N TRP A 359 4.55 -12.15 -7.85
CA TRP A 359 4.78 -10.73 -7.62
C TRP A 359 4.17 -9.86 -8.73
N GLU A 360 4.24 -10.30 -9.98
CA GLU A 360 3.54 -9.66 -11.09
C GLU A 360 2.02 -9.64 -10.86
N PHE A 361 1.45 -10.78 -10.44
CA PHE A 361 0.02 -10.87 -10.11
C PHE A 361 -0.37 -9.89 -9.01
N TYR A 362 0.43 -9.80 -7.96
CA TYR A 362 0.24 -8.85 -6.88
C TYR A 362 0.21 -7.41 -7.39
N LEU A 363 1.25 -6.97 -8.12
CA LEU A 363 1.35 -5.59 -8.58
C LEU A 363 0.21 -5.21 -9.52
N VAL A 364 -0.13 -6.09 -10.47
CA VAL A 364 -1.25 -5.88 -11.40
C VAL A 364 -2.59 -5.83 -10.67
N ALA A 365 -2.88 -6.82 -9.80
CA ALA A 365 -4.15 -6.88 -9.10
C ALA A 365 -4.36 -5.68 -8.17
N CYS A 366 -3.31 -5.25 -7.46
CA CYS A 366 -3.40 -4.05 -6.64
C CYS A 366 -3.55 -2.78 -7.49
N GLU A 367 -2.81 -2.63 -8.60
CA GLU A 367 -2.94 -1.46 -9.48
C GLU A 367 -4.40 -1.28 -9.93
N LEU A 368 -5.00 -2.37 -10.40
CA LEU A 368 -6.37 -2.38 -10.89
C LEU A 368 -7.42 -2.21 -9.77
N ALA A 369 -7.13 -2.68 -8.55
CA ALA A 369 -8.02 -2.44 -7.41
C ALA A 369 -8.12 -0.93 -7.05
N PHE A 370 -7.01 -0.19 -7.16
CA PHE A 370 -7.05 1.28 -7.01
C PHE A 370 -7.69 1.97 -8.22
N ARG A 371 -7.47 1.44 -9.43
CA ARG A 371 -7.94 2.08 -10.67
C ARG A 371 -9.43 1.87 -10.94
N HIS A 372 -9.96 0.69 -10.63
CA HIS A 372 -11.34 0.30 -10.93
C HIS A 372 -12.16 0.14 -9.63
N GLN A 373 -11.62 -0.58 -8.65
CA GLN A 373 -12.40 -0.96 -7.46
C GLN A 373 -12.45 0.14 -6.39
N SER A 374 -12.08 1.38 -6.75
CA SER A 374 -12.18 2.57 -5.90
C SER A 374 -11.47 2.43 -4.56
N HIS A 375 -10.48 1.54 -4.45
CA HIS A 375 -9.51 1.61 -3.36
C HIS A 375 -8.80 2.96 -3.41
N PHE A 376 -8.43 3.48 -2.26
CA PHE A 376 -7.80 4.79 -2.15
C PHE A 376 -6.78 4.77 -1.03
N VAL A 377 -5.99 5.82 -0.96
CA VAL A 377 -5.17 6.11 0.21
C VAL A 377 -5.68 7.36 0.87
N TRP A 378 -5.66 7.38 2.19
CA TRP A 378 -6.10 8.51 2.98
C TRP A 378 -4.96 9.05 3.84
N GLN A 379 -5.00 10.36 4.07
CA GLN A 379 -4.16 11.06 5.03
C GLN A 379 -5.05 11.79 6.03
N ALA A 380 -5.04 11.34 7.28
CA ALA A 380 -5.74 12.00 8.38
C ALA A 380 -4.76 12.87 9.17
N GLN A 381 -4.96 14.18 9.14
CA GLN A 381 -4.26 15.11 10.01
C GLN A 381 -5.01 15.23 11.34
N LEU A 382 -4.29 15.03 12.43
CA LEU A 382 -4.84 14.96 13.78
C LEU A 382 -4.13 15.91 14.73
N ALA A 383 -4.86 16.46 15.69
CA ALA A 383 -4.30 17.31 16.74
C ALA A 383 -5.09 17.17 18.05
N HIS A 384 -4.53 17.63 19.17
CA HIS A 384 -5.29 17.77 20.43
C HIS A 384 -6.17 19.01 20.45
N ARG A 385 -5.84 20.03 19.65
CA ARG A 385 -6.51 21.33 19.61
C ARG A 385 -6.91 21.71 18.19
N GLN A 386 -8.07 22.36 18.06
CA GLN A 386 -8.59 22.81 16.77
C GLN A 386 -7.69 23.87 16.11
N ASP A 387 -7.00 24.69 16.92
CA ASP A 387 -6.13 25.79 16.50
C ASP A 387 -4.65 25.40 16.37
N ALA A 388 -4.32 24.09 16.44
CA ALA A 388 -2.97 23.59 16.19
C ALA A 388 -2.56 23.69 14.71
N VAL A 389 -3.50 23.97 13.82
CA VAL A 389 -3.29 24.15 12.38
C VAL A 389 -3.90 25.48 11.91
N PRO A 390 -3.37 26.11 10.85
CA PRO A 390 -3.96 27.33 10.28
C PRO A 390 -5.42 27.15 9.84
N LEU A 391 -6.16 28.25 9.82
CA LEU A 391 -7.60 28.26 9.51
C LEU A 391 -7.93 27.75 8.09
N THR A 392 -7.10 28.08 7.10
CA THR A 392 -7.22 27.59 5.72
C THR A 392 -6.12 26.60 5.42
N ARG A 393 -6.33 25.74 4.41
CA ARG A 393 -5.37 24.70 4.01
C ARG A 393 -4.25 25.22 3.09
N ASP A 394 -4.24 26.51 2.78
CA ASP A 394 -3.30 27.10 1.83
C ASP A 394 -1.84 26.96 2.30
N TYR A 395 -1.61 26.85 3.62
CA TYR A 395 -0.28 26.55 4.17
C TYR A 395 0.35 25.28 3.59
N ILE A 396 -0.46 24.30 3.13
CA ILE A 396 0.05 23.06 2.54
C ILE A 396 0.74 23.39 1.21
N VAL A 397 0.00 24.02 0.28
CA VAL A 397 0.51 24.34 -1.06
C VAL A 397 1.61 25.42 -1.01
N GLU A 398 1.52 26.36 -0.07
CA GLU A 398 2.54 27.38 0.15
C GLU A 398 3.85 26.76 0.65
N ALA A 399 3.77 25.83 1.61
CA ALA A 399 4.94 25.13 2.13
C ALA A 399 5.56 24.19 1.09
N GLU A 400 4.75 23.51 0.28
CA GLU A 400 5.22 22.71 -0.85
C GLU A 400 5.97 23.56 -1.88
N ALA A 401 5.40 24.69 -2.28
CA ALA A 401 6.02 25.60 -3.23
C ALA A 401 7.34 26.18 -2.67
N ALA A 402 7.38 26.51 -1.38
CA ALA A 402 8.59 26.96 -0.70
C ALA A 402 9.67 25.86 -0.67
N ALA A 403 9.29 24.61 -0.38
CA ALA A 403 10.21 23.48 -0.37
C ALA A 403 10.75 23.16 -1.78
N ALA A 404 9.90 23.22 -2.81
CA ALA A 404 10.31 23.03 -4.20
C ALA A 404 11.31 24.11 -4.66
N ARG A 405 11.08 25.38 -4.31
CA ARG A 405 12.02 26.47 -4.59
C ARG A 405 13.39 26.23 -3.92
N ARG A 406 13.41 25.84 -2.65
CA ARG A 406 14.66 25.52 -1.93
C ARG A 406 15.44 24.38 -2.59
N ALA A 407 14.75 23.36 -3.08
CA ALA A 407 15.38 22.23 -3.77
C ALA A 407 15.93 22.61 -5.17
N ALA A 408 15.36 23.62 -5.82
CA ALA A 408 15.78 24.08 -7.15
C ALA A 408 16.92 25.12 -7.09
N SER A 409 17.11 25.81 -5.96
CA SER A 409 18.25 26.71 -5.76
C SER A 409 19.51 25.88 -5.54
N PRO A 410 20.52 25.94 -6.42
CA PRO A 410 21.81 25.34 -6.13
C PRO A 410 22.35 26.02 -4.88
N VAL A 411 22.82 25.23 -3.91
CA VAL A 411 23.67 25.78 -2.86
C VAL A 411 24.82 26.46 -3.58
N SER A 412 24.86 27.80 -3.52
CA SER A 412 26.06 28.56 -3.84
C SER A 412 27.15 27.97 -2.95
N THR A 413 28.03 27.15 -3.53
CA THR A 413 29.30 26.81 -2.92
C THR A 413 30.10 28.11 -2.91
N GLY A 414 29.87 28.90 -1.86
CA GLY A 414 30.72 30.03 -1.51
C GLY A 414 32.12 29.48 -1.28
N LEU A 415 33.03 29.95 -2.14
CA LEU A 415 34.47 29.85 -2.02
C LEU A 415 34.98 30.32 -0.67
#